data_AF-A0A4V1XT82-F1
#
_entry.id   AF-A0A4V1XT82-F1
#
_cell.length_a   1.000
_cell.length_b   1.000
_cell.length_c   1.000
_cell.angle_alpha   90.00
_cell.angle_beta   90.00
_cell.angle_gamma   90.00
#
_symmetry.space_group_name_H-M   'P 1'
#
loop_
_entity.id
_entity.type
_entity.pdbx_description
1 polymer ?
#
loop_
_entity_poly.entity_id
_entity_poly.type
_entity_poly.pdbx_seq_one_letter_code
_entity_poly.pdbx_strand_id
1 'polypeptide(L)'
;MGERSGWRRCYKCRTLVELTQGCTHMTCRCKAQFCYICGARWDPLVGCPNYCNGEAEMERRRQEEQARILQLEAEESAKQRQAAEKALERLEAEVRTRRCTELQSLRAEQTKEMQRFQVFEKKSKWSMCVRHTQQKLALAEKHSGAIEKMRDRHARTAANLEDRQVAAEMDLRTALEQSEKNVRIRLRHMEAYCDGLGQKPDDDTPARVVTERDLRELGQQYNLEKNMKQLHQAKINVMRDRQAKALEELLERQESEMQRATEKNSKEMECVESTCADEEDTLLAVFSQRKAQLTRRWGIRIEILLKELESATNLKYAPINPPQWPQETDSEDDALLAGMGE
;
A
#
# COMPACT_ATOMS: atom_id res chain seq x y z
N MET A 1 -63.94 -35.95 -22.35
CA MET A 1 -62.72 -35.35 -21.76
C MET A 1 -63.11 -34.27 -20.75
N GLY A 2 -63.28 -34.63 -19.48
CA GLY A 2 -63.60 -33.67 -18.42
C GLY A 2 -64.24 -34.24 -17.15
N GLU A 3 -64.24 -35.56 -16.94
CA GLU A 3 -64.85 -36.17 -15.72
C GLU A 3 -63.84 -36.87 -14.80
N ARG A 4 -62.55 -36.93 -15.19
CA ARG A 4 -61.49 -37.66 -14.45
C ARG A 4 -60.48 -36.76 -13.73
N SER A 5 -60.62 -35.46 -13.84
CA SER A 5 -59.73 -34.48 -13.22
C SER A 5 -60.63 -33.53 -12.46
N GLY A 6 -60.70 -33.66 -11.12
CA GLY A 6 -61.11 -32.71 -10.06
C GLY A 6 -62.26 -31.69 -10.24
N TRP A 7 -62.87 -31.61 -11.41
CA TRP A 7 -63.54 -30.42 -11.94
C TRP A 7 -64.84 -30.86 -12.60
N ARG A 8 -65.95 -30.18 -12.26
CA ARG A 8 -67.27 -30.42 -12.88
C ARG A 8 -67.84 -29.13 -13.43
N ARG A 9 -68.52 -29.21 -14.58
CA ARG A 9 -69.19 -28.06 -15.21
C ARG A 9 -70.55 -27.81 -14.56
N CYS A 10 -70.83 -26.55 -14.22
CA CYS A 10 -72.14 -26.16 -13.72
C CYS A 10 -73.23 -26.29 -14.81
N TYR A 11 -74.39 -26.87 -14.49
CA TYR A 11 -75.50 -27.01 -15.43
C TYR A 11 -76.08 -25.66 -15.89
N LYS A 12 -75.97 -24.60 -15.07
CA LYS A 12 -76.56 -23.28 -15.35
C LYS A 12 -75.61 -22.35 -16.13
N CYS A 13 -74.37 -22.18 -15.69
CA CYS A 13 -73.42 -21.24 -16.30
C CYS A 13 -72.24 -21.91 -17.02
N ARG A 14 -72.16 -23.25 -17.02
CA ARG A 14 -71.12 -24.08 -17.65
C ARG A 14 -69.68 -23.85 -17.19
N THR A 15 -69.45 -22.96 -16.22
CA THR A 15 -68.14 -22.75 -15.57
C THR A 15 -67.67 -24.02 -14.86
N LEU A 16 -66.37 -24.33 -14.90
CA LEU A 16 -65.78 -25.45 -14.15
C LEU A 16 -65.64 -25.09 -12.67
N VAL A 17 -66.03 -26.02 -11.81
CA VAL A 17 -65.95 -25.91 -10.34
C VAL A 17 -65.14 -27.09 -9.82
N GLU A 18 -64.10 -26.82 -9.03
CA GLU A 18 -63.28 -27.83 -8.36
C GLU A 18 -63.97 -28.32 -7.08
N LEU A 19 -63.83 -29.60 -6.75
CA LEU A 19 -64.33 -30.14 -5.48
C LEU A 19 -63.32 -29.86 -4.35
N THR A 20 -63.67 -28.95 -3.43
CA THR A 20 -62.75 -28.51 -2.37
C THR A 20 -62.71 -29.39 -1.14
N GLN A 21 -63.77 -30.17 -0.81
CA GLN A 21 -63.73 -31.31 0.14
C GLN A 21 -65.09 -31.98 0.38
N GLY A 22 -65.07 -33.32 0.51
CA GLY A 22 -65.93 -34.13 1.41
C GLY A 22 -67.42 -34.38 1.07
N CYS A 23 -68.12 -33.47 0.41
CA CYS A 23 -69.57 -33.60 0.17
C CYS A 23 -69.92 -33.63 -1.32
N THR A 24 -70.90 -34.45 -1.71
CA THR A 24 -71.36 -34.53 -3.10
C THR A 24 -72.13 -33.29 -3.55
N HIS A 25 -72.53 -32.43 -2.62
CA HIS A 25 -73.16 -31.13 -2.88
C HIS A 25 -72.13 -30.07 -3.30
N MET A 26 -72.35 -29.46 -4.46
CA MET A 26 -71.57 -28.31 -4.92
C MET A 26 -72.45 -27.09 -5.10
N THR A 27 -71.88 -25.93 -4.80
CA THR A 27 -72.47 -24.63 -5.11
C THR A 27 -71.57 -23.87 -6.07
N CYS A 28 -72.08 -23.54 -7.27
CA CYS A 28 -71.36 -22.72 -8.23
C CYS A 28 -71.36 -21.24 -7.80
N ARG A 29 -70.41 -20.44 -8.33
CA ARG A 29 -70.42 -18.98 -8.22
C ARG A 29 -71.74 -18.34 -8.70
N CYS A 30 -72.43 -18.96 -9.66
CA CYS A 30 -73.77 -18.53 -10.11
C CYS A 30 -74.91 -18.90 -9.17
N LYS A 31 -74.59 -19.37 -7.95
CA LYS A 31 -75.50 -19.87 -6.90
C LYS A 31 -76.31 -21.12 -7.25
N ALA A 32 -76.07 -21.71 -8.41
CA ALA A 32 -76.68 -23.00 -8.76
C ALA A 32 -76.05 -24.11 -7.90
N GLN A 33 -76.91 -24.90 -7.27
CA GLN A 33 -76.51 -26.06 -6.47
C GLN A 33 -76.74 -27.34 -7.27
N PHE A 34 -75.73 -28.20 -7.33
CA PHE A 34 -75.78 -29.45 -8.08
C PHE A 34 -74.85 -30.49 -7.45
N CYS A 35 -75.07 -31.74 -7.80
CA CYS A 35 -74.21 -32.83 -7.33
C CYS A 35 -72.93 -32.92 -8.16
N TYR A 36 -71.77 -33.04 -7.50
CA TYR A 36 -70.48 -33.22 -8.16
C TYR A 36 -70.38 -34.51 -8.97
N ILE A 37 -71.11 -35.56 -8.58
CA ILE A 37 -71.04 -36.89 -9.22
C ILE A 37 -72.01 -36.95 -10.40
N CYS A 38 -73.29 -36.67 -10.13
CA CYS A 38 -74.38 -36.83 -11.08
C CYS A 38 -74.58 -35.61 -11.99
N GLY A 39 -74.08 -34.43 -11.60
CA GLY A 39 -74.33 -33.16 -12.30
C GLY A 39 -75.76 -32.64 -12.19
N ALA A 40 -76.68 -33.44 -11.62
CA ALA A 40 -78.07 -33.07 -11.44
C ALA A 40 -78.23 -31.95 -10.42
N ARG A 41 -79.29 -31.15 -10.61
CA ARG A 41 -79.68 -30.08 -9.70
C ARG A 41 -79.90 -30.65 -8.30
N TRP A 42 -79.33 -29.98 -7.30
CA TRP A 42 -79.44 -30.39 -5.91
C TRP A 42 -80.79 -29.97 -5.34
N ASP A 43 -81.47 -30.90 -4.67
CA ASP A 43 -82.71 -30.62 -3.95
C ASP A 43 -82.41 -30.49 -2.44
N PRO A 44 -82.82 -29.39 -1.77
CA PRO A 44 -82.63 -29.21 -0.34
C PRO A 44 -83.31 -30.25 0.55
N LEU A 45 -84.41 -30.88 0.09
CA LEU A 45 -85.20 -31.84 0.88
C LEU A 45 -84.77 -33.31 0.66
N VAL A 46 -84.26 -33.64 -0.53
CA VAL A 46 -84.00 -35.04 -0.94
C VAL A 46 -82.51 -35.29 -1.29
N GLY A 47 -81.71 -34.25 -1.55
CA GLY A 47 -80.28 -34.39 -1.94
C GLY A 47 -80.06 -34.50 -3.46
N CYS A 48 -79.03 -35.24 -3.93
CA CYS A 48 -78.92 -35.58 -5.37
C CYS A 48 -80.09 -36.51 -5.73
N PRO A 49 -80.90 -36.19 -6.75
CA PRO A 49 -82.02 -37.02 -7.20
C PRO A 49 -81.63 -38.47 -7.55
N ASN A 50 -80.37 -38.70 -7.90
CA ASN A 50 -79.83 -40.02 -8.25
C ASN A 50 -79.15 -40.73 -7.06
N TYR A 51 -79.37 -40.30 -5.81
CA TYR A 51 -78.82 -40.90 -4.59
C TYR A 51 -77.33 -41.27 -4.70
N CYS A 52 -76.50 -40.34 -5.19
CA CYS A 52 -75.08 -40.62 -5.41
C CYS A 52 -74.29 -40.54 -4.09
N ASN A 53 -73.86 -41.71 -3.59
CA ASN A 53 -72.94 -41.82 -2.46
C ASN A 53 -71.49 -41.64 -2.96
N GLY A 54 -70.92 -40.46 -2.73
CA GLY A 54 -69.55 -40.13 -3.15
C GLY A 54 -68.44 -40.81 -2.36
N GLU A 55 -68.79 -41.55 -1.31
CA GLU A 55 -67.86 -42.21 -0.41
C GLU A 55 -66.92 -43.17 -1.15
N ALA A 56 -67.43 -43.97 -2.09
CA ALA A 56 -66.61 -44.94 -2.82
C ALA A 56 -65.60 -44.30 -3.80
N GLU A 57 -65.89 -43.13 -4.36
CA GLU A 57 -64.93 -42.41 -5.21
C GLU A 57 -63.90 -41.65 -4.37
N MET A 58 -64.34 -41.04 -3.26
CA MET A 58 -63.46 -40.32 -2.34
C MET A 58 -62.52 -41.28 -1.58
N GLU A 59 -63.00 -42.48 -1.21
CA GLU A 59 -62.19 -43.50 -0.53
C GLU A 59 -61.13 -44.08 -1.46
N ARG A 60 -61.45 -44.33 -2.73
CA ARG A 60 -60.45 -44.70 -3.75
C ARG A 60 -59.36 -43.64 -3.90
N ARG A 61 -59.72 -42.34 -3.91
CA ARG A 61 -58.72 -41.25 -3.96
C ARG A 61 -57.86 -41.18 -2.71
N ARG A 62 -58.45 -41.36 -1.51
CA ARG A 62 -57.68 -41.45 -0.26
C ARG A 62 -56.70 -42.61 -0.30
N GLN A 63 -57.13 -43.78 -0.78
CA GLN A 63 -56.27 -44.96 -0.93
C GLN A 63 -55.18 -44.75 -1.99
N GLU A 64 -55.49 -44.10 -3.12
CA GLU A 64 -54.50 -43.76 -4.17
C GLU A 64 -53.49 -42.72 -3.68
N GLU A 65 -53.92 -41.70 -2.93
CA GLU A 65 -53.05 -40.67 -2.35
C GLU A 65 -52.19 -41.23 -1.21
N GLN A 66 -52.76 -42.06 -0.34
CA GLN A 66 -52.01 -42.82 0.66
C GLN A 66 -51.00 -43.76 0.00
N ALA A 67 -51.37 -44.46 -1.07
CA ALA A 67 -50.44 -45.31 -1.83
C ALA A 67 -49.30 -44.51 -2.47
N ARG A 68 -49.58 -43.30 -2.99
CA ARG A 68 -48.54 -42.39 -3.53
C ARG A 68 -47.59 -41.89 -2.44
N ILE A 69 -48.10 -41.52 -1.28
CA ILE A 69 -47.28 -41.09 -0.13
C ILE A 69 -46.39 -42.24 0.33
N LEU A 70 -46.95 -43.44 0.51
CA LEU A 70 -46.18 -44.64 0.88
C LEU A 70 -45.11 -45.00 -0.16
N GLN A 71 -45.39 -44.80 -1.46
CA GLN A 71 -44.40 -44.98 -2.52
C GLN A 71 -43.25 -43.97 -2.42
N LEU A 72 -43.55 -42.69 -2.21
CA LEU A 72 -42.52 -41.65 -2.02
C LEU A 72 -41.68 -41.89 -0.77
N GLU A 73 -42.30 -42.25 0.36
CA GLU A 73 -41.59 -42.60 1.60
C GLU A 73 -40.73 -43.86 1.44
N ALA A 74 -41.19 -44.85 0.66
CA ALA A 74 -40.41 -46.02 0.31
C ALA A 74 -39.20 -45.66 -0.58
N GLU A 75 -39.38 -44.77 -1.56
CA GLU A 75 -38.29 -44.26 -2.39
C GLU A 75 -37.29 -43.42 -1.59
N GLU A 76 -37.76 -42.54 -0.70
CA GLU A 76 -36.91 -41.73 0.18
C GLU A 76 -36.15 -42.59 1.17
N SER A 77 -36.79 -43.57 1.80
CA SER A 77 -36.12 -44.50 2.70
C SER A 77 -35.12 -45.40 1.97
N ALA A 78 -35.41 -45.81 0.72
CA ALA A 78 -34.44 -46.51 -0.12
C ALA A 78 -33.23 -45.63 -0.47
N LYS A 79 -33.45 -44.36 -0.83
CA LYS A 79 -32.37 -43.37 -1.06
C LYS A 79 -31.53 -43.15 0.20
N GLN A 80 -32.17 -43.05 1.37
CA GLN A 80 -31.50 -42.88 2.65
C GLN A 80 -30.67 -44.11 3.03
N ARG A 81 -31.19 -45.33 2.82
CA ARG A 81 -30.42 -46.57 3.03
C ARG A 81 -29.22 -46.65 2.11
N GLN A 82 -29.39 -46.37 0.82
CA GLN A 82 -28.27 -46.32 -0.14
C GLN A 82 -27.25 -45.24 0.22
N ALA A 83 -27.69 -44.08 0.71
CA ALA A 83 -26.80 -43.03 1.18
C ALA A 83 -26.04 -43.44 2.45
N ALA A 84 -26.70 -44.12 3.39
CA ALA A 84 -26.10 -44.64 4.62
C ALA A 84 -25.07 -45.74 4.33
N GLU A 85 -25.38 -46.67 3.42
CA GLU A 85 -24.44 -47.71 2.97
C GLU A 85 -23.21 -47.10 2.29
N LYS A 86 -23.41 -46.15 1.38
CA LYS A 86 -22.29 -45.42 0.73
C LYS A 86 -21.47 -44.62 1.74
N ALA A 87 -22.09 -44.02 2.76
CA ALA A 87 -21.39 -43.31 3.81
C ALA A 87 -20.54 -44.26 4.68
N LEU A 88 -21.06 -45.44 4.99
CA LEU A 88 -20.33 -46.47 5.73
C LEU A 88 -19.15 -47.03 4.92
N GLU A 89 -19.34 -47.34 3.63
CA GLU A 89 -18.24 -47.75 2.73
C GLU A 89 -17.14 -46.68 2.66
N ARG A 90 -17.52 -45.39 2.67
CA ARG A 90 -16.58 -44.26 2.66
C ARG A 90 -15.76 -44.17 3.95
N LEU A 91 -16.41 -44.33 5.11
CA LEU A 91 -15.74 -44.36 6.42
C LEU A 91 -14.77 -45.53 6.53
N GLU A 92 -15.17 -46.72 6.06
CA GLU A 92 -14.27 -47.88 6.05
C GLU A 92 -13.07 -47.65 5.12
N ALA A 93 -13.29 -47.05 3.94
CA ALA A 93 -12.21 -46.69 3.03
C ALA A 93 -11.23 -45.68 3.66
N GLU A 94 -11.71 -44.71 4.43
CA GLU A 94 -10.86 -43.77 5.18
C GLU A 94 -10.02 -44.46 6.27
N VAL A 95 -10.62 -45.40 6.99
CA VAL A 95 -9.92 -46.19 8.02
C VAL A 95 -8.83 -47.05 7.38
N ARG A 96 -9.09 -47.69 6.23
CA ARG A 96 -8.08 -48.47 5.47
C ARG A 96 -6.92 -47.58 5.03
N THR A 97 -7.23 -46.43 4.45
CA THR A 97 -6.24 -45.43 4.03
C THR A 97 -5.36 -44.96 5.19
N ARG A 98 -5.95 -44.71 6.37
CA ARG A 98 -5.21 -44.30 7.57
C ARG A 98 -4.32 -45.41 8.14
N ARG A 99 -4.75 -46.67 8.05
CA ARG A 99 -4.03 -47.82 8.62
C ARG A 99 -2.94 -48.38 7.70
N CYS A 100 -2.96 -48.05 6.41
CA CYS A 100 -1.96 -48.49 5.45
C CYS A 100 -0.58 -47.88 5.74
N THR A 101 0.42 -48.73 5.98
CA THR A 101 1.79 -48.33 6.32
C THR A 101 2.52 -47.68 5.14
N GLU A 102 2.27 -48.13 3.92
CA GLU A 102 2.90 -47.61 2.69
C GLU A 102 2.45 -46.16 2.41
N LEU A 103 1.17 -45.86 2.64
CA LEU A 103 0.64 -44.50 2.54
C LEU A 103 1.18 -43.60 3.66
N GLN A 104 1.39 -44.14 4.86
CA GLN A 104 2.03 -43.42 5.96
C GLN A 104 3.50 -43.10 5.66
N SER A 105 4.28 -44.06 5.16
CA SER A 105 5.68 -43.84 4.80
C SER A 105 5.81 -42.84 3.65
N LEU A 106 4.95 -42.94 2.63
CA LEU A 106 4.92 -41.97 1.53
C LEU A 106 4.64 -40.55 2.04
N ARG A 107 3.66 -40.37 2.93
CA ARG A 107 3.39 -39.06 3.55
C ARG A 107 4.58 -38.53 4.35
N ALA A 108 5.26 -39.41 5.10
CA ALA A 108 6.45 -39.01 5.85
C ALA A 108 7.59 -38.56 4.92
N GLU A 109 7.80 -39.23 3.79
CA GLU A 109 8.74 -38.80 2.75
C GLU A 109 8.38 -37.43 2.17
N GLN A 110 7.12 -37.25 1.76
CA GLN A 110 6.64 -35.98 1.20
C GLN A 110 6.77 -34.84 2.21
N THR A 111 6.52 -35.10 3.49
CA THR A 111 6.70 -34.10 4.56
C THR A 111 8.17 -33.71 4.75
N LYS A 112 9.09 -34.68 4.67
CA LYS A 112 10.55 -34.40 4.70
C LYS A 112 11.00 -33.60 3.48
N GLU A 113 10.49 -33.92 2.28
CA GLU A 113 10.76 -33.13 1.08
C GLU A 113 10.27 -31.68 1.23
N MET A 114 9.06 -31.50 1.77
CA MET A 114 8.48 -30.19 2.06
C MET A 114 9.36 -29.37 3.02
N GLN A 115 9.80 -29.98 4.13
CA GLN A 115 10.67 -29.31 5.12
C GLN A 115 12.02 -28.90 4.52
N ARG A 116 12.65 -29.78 3.74
CA ARG A 116 13.91 -29.46 3.03
C ARG A 116 13.73 -28.28 2.08
N PHE A 117 12.60 -28.26 1.36
CA PHE A 117 12.27 -27.17 0.45
C PHE A 117 12.07 -25.84 1.19
N GLN A 118 11.37 -25.84 2.34
CA GLN A 118 11.18 -24.63 3.17
C GLN A 118 12.49 -24.09 3.71
N VAL A 119 13.37 -24.96 4.22
CA VAL A 119 14.70 -24.54 4.69
C VAL A 119 15.50 -23.92 3.55
N PHE A 120 15.44 -24.52 2.36
CA PHE A 120 16.10 -23.98 1.17
C PHE A 120 15.50 -22.61 0.77
N GLU A 121 14.19 -22.48 0.75
CA GLU A 121 13.48 -21.22 0.44
C GLU A 121 13.87 -20.11 1.43
N LYS A 122 13.78 -20.37 2.74
CA LYS A 122 14.18 -19.40 3.77
C LYS A 122 15.65 -19.00 3.62
N LYS A 123 16.56 -19.95 3.39
CA LYS A 123 17.98 -19.66 3.17
C LYS A 123 18.23 -18.82 1.92
N SER A 124 17.53 -19.11 0.83
CA SER A 124 17.64 -18.35 -0.42
C SER A 124 17.11 -16.93 -0.27
N LYS A 125 15.92 -16.75 0.34
CA LYS A 125 15.34 -15.44 0.64
C LYS A 125 16.29 -14.62 1.54
N TRP A 126 16.81 -15.23 2.61
CA TRP A 126 17.78 -14.58 3.51
C TRP A 126 19.07 -14.15 2.79
N SER A 127 19.69 -15.04 2.01
CA SER A 127 20.93 -14.72 1.29
C SER A 127 20.74 -13.57 0.29
N MET A 128 19.57 -13.51 -0.35
CA MET A 128 19.20 -12.41 -1.25
C MET A 128 18.99 -11.11 -0.47
N CYS A 129 18.22 -11.13 0.62
CA CYS A 129 17.99 -9.95 1.48
C CYS A 129 19.32 -9.38 2.02
N VAL A 130 20.24 -10.24 2.47
CA VAL A 130 21.58 -9.81 2.92
C VAL A 130 22.35 -9.12 1.78
N ARG A 131 22.30 -9.65 0.56
CA ARG A 131 22.96 -9.03 -0.59
C ARG A 131 22.32 -7.68 -0.94
N HIS A 132 20.99 -7.59 -0.97
CA HIS A 132 20.27 -6.35 -1.26
C HIS A 132 20.56 -5.27 -0.22
N THR A 133 20.50 -5.62 1.07
CA THR A 133 20.82 -4.70 2.17
C THR A 133 22.27 -4.22 2.08
N GLN A 134 23.22 -5.13 1.85
CA GLN A 134 24.62 -4.75 1.66
C GLN A 134 24.83 -3.81 0.46
N GLN A 135 24.14 -4.07 -0.66
CA GLN A 135 24.21 -3.22 -1.84
C GLN A 135 23.63 -1.82 -1.59
N LYS A 136 22.47 -1.73 -0.94
CA LYS A 136 21.83 -0.46 -0.56
C LYS A 136 22.69 0.34 0.42
N LEU A 137 23.24 -0.32 1.45
CA LEU A 137 24.14 0.31 2.42
C LEU A 137 25.41 0.84 1.76
N ALA A 138 26.07 0.02 0.93
CA ALA A 138 27.28 0.44 0.24
C ALA A 138 27.03 1.61 -0.73
N LEU A 139 25.84 1.70 -1.34
CA LEU A 139 25.47 2.83 -2.17
C LEU A 139 25.18 4.08 -1.33
N ALA A 140 24.44 3.94 -0.23
CA ALA A 140 24.14 5.02 0.71
C ALA A 140 25.42 5.63 1.32
N GLU A 141 26.41 4.80 1.68
CA GLU A 141 27.72 5.28 2.18
C GLU A 141 28.50 6.05 1.12
N LYS A 142 28.44 5.62 -0.15
CA LYS A 142 29.06 6.36 -1.26
C LYS A 142 28.38 7.71 -1.47
N HIS A 143 27.05 7.71 -1.43
CA HIS A 143 26.24 8.92 -1.58
C HIS A 143 26.49 9.91 -0.44
N SER A 144 26.48 9.45 0.81
CA SER A 144 26.75 10.29 1.99
C SER A 144 28.17 10.86 1.93
N GLY A 145 29.18 10.02 1.64
CA GLY A 145 30.57 10.47 1.52
C GLY A 145 30.79 11.46 0.37
N ALA A 146 30.07 11.32 -0.74
CA ALA A 146 30.12 12.29 -1.84
C ALA A 146 29.47 13.64 -1.46
N ILE A 147 28.34 13.60 -0.76
CA ILE A 147 27.63 14.79 -0.26
C ILE A 147 28.46 15.52 0.79
N GLU A 148 29.08 14.81 1.73
CA GLU A 148 29.97 15.43 2.72
C GLU A 148 31.17 16.12 2.08
N LYS A 149 31.84 15.47 1.13
CA LYS A 149 32.95 16.08 0.36
C LYS A 149 32.51 17.30 -0.43
N MET A 150 31.28 17.32 -0.93
CA MET A 150 30.72 18.51 -1.60
C MET A 150 30.45 19.63 -0.61
N ARG A 151 29.75 19.33 0.49
CA ARG A 151 29.47 20.27 1.59
C ARG A 151 30.74 20.92 2.12
N ASP A 152 31.79 20.13 2.34
CA ASP A 152 33.08 20.61 2.82
C ASP A 152 33.77 21.56 1.84
N ARG A 153 33.64 21.32 0.53
CA ARG A 153 34.17 22.23 -0.50
C ARG A 153 33.37 23.52 -0.55
N HIS A 154 32.05 23.43 -0.41
CA HIS A 154 31.14 24.58 -0.40
C HIS A 154 31.44 25.47 0.81
N ALA A 155 31.56 24.88 2.00
CA ALA A 155 31.93 25.56 3.24
C ALA A 155 33.29 26.26 3.14
N ARG A 156 34.32 25.57 2.62
CA ARG A 156 35.65 26.20 2.39
C ARG A 156 35.59 27.37 1.42
N THR A 157 34.80 27.25 0.36
CA THR A 157 34.68 28.32 -0.64
C THR A 157 33.94 29.53 -0.08
N ALA A 158 32.89 29.32 0.71
CA ALA A 158 32.16 30.37 1.41
C ALA A 158 33.06 31.08 2.43
N ALA A 159 33.75 30.33 3.30
CA ALA A 159 34.68 30.90 4.28
C ALA A 159 35.80 31.73 3.60
N ASN A 160 36.40 31.22 2.52
CA ASN A 160 37.41 31.98 1.78
C ASN A 160 36.88 33.27 1.15
N LEU A 161 35.59 33.31 0.77
CA LEU A 161 34.96 34.52 0.26
C LEU A 161 34.74 35.52 1.41
N GLU A 162 34.19 35.07 2.53
CA GLU A 162 33.99 35.88 3.74
C GLU A 162 35.30 36.49 4.24
N ASP A 163 36.38 35.71 4.31
CA ASP A 163 37.71 36.20 4.73
C ASP A 163 38.21 37.33 3.82
N ARG A 164 38.05 37.20 2.50
CA ARG A 164 38.40 38.24 1.54
C ARG A 164 37.52 39.48 1.69
N GLN A 165 36.24 39.29 1.99
CA GLN A 165 35.30 40.38 2.20
C GLN A 165 35.65 41.18 3.46
N VAL A 166 35.95 40.48 4.56
CA VAL A 166 36.42 41.09 5.82
C VAL A 166 37.72 41.85 5.59
N ALA A 167 38.70 41.25 4.90
CA ALA A 167 39.97 41.92 4.59
C ALA A 167 39.74 43.21 3.78
N ALA A 168 38.93 43.16 2.73
CA ALA A 168 38.60 44.34 1.92
C ALA A 168 37.87 45.43 2.74
N GLU A 169 37.02 45.04 3.68
CA GLU A 169 36.36 45.99 4.58
C GLU A 169 37.37 46.64 5.55
N MET A 170 38.30 45.86 6.11
CA MET A 170 39.38 46.38 6.96
C MET A 170 40.26 47.38 6.22
N ASP A 171 40.68 47.06 4.99
CA ASP A 171 41.48 47.95 4.15
C ASP A 171 40.72 49.24 3.80
N LEU A 172 39.43 49.14 3.52
CA LEU A 172 38.60 50.32 3.25
C LEU A 172 38.51 51.22 4.49
N ARG A 173 38.24 50.64 5.67
CA ARG A 173 38.15 51.40 6.93
C ARG A 173 39.45 52.10 7.27
N THR A 174 40.59 51.40 7.16
CA THR A 174 41.90 52.00 7.43
C THR A 174 42.22 53.15 6.46
N ALA A 175 41.89 53.01 5.17
CA ALA A 175 42.05 54.10 4.19
C ALA A 175 41.16 55.31 4.50
N LEU A 176 39.92 55.08 4.94
CA LEU A 176 38.98 56.15 5.35
C LEU A 176 39.43 56.83 6.65
N GLU A 177 39.99 56.10 7.61
CA GLU A 177 40.58 56.70 8.81
C GLU A 177 41.81 57.55 8.49
N GLN A 178 42.66 57.10 7.54
CA GLN A 178 43.80 57.88 7.07
C GLN A 178 43.36 59.18 6.38
N SER A 179 42.31 59.13 5.55
CA SER A 179 41.77 60.34 4.90
C SER A 179 41.19 61.31 5.93
N GLU A 180 40.49 60.83 6.96
CA GLU A 180 40.00 61.65 8.08
C GLU A 180 41.15 62.33 8.83
N LYS A 181 42.21 61.57 9.17
CA LYS A 181 43.41 62.11 9.82
C LYS A 181 44.07 63.19 8.97
N ASN A 182 44.20 62.96 7.66
CA ASN A 182 44.81 63.92 6.74
C ASN A 182 44.02 65.23 6.65
N VAL A 183 42.68 65.16 6.58
CA VAL A 183 41.81 66.35 6.60
C VAL A 183 41.94 67.08 7.94
N ARG A 184 41.96 66.35 9.07
CA ARG A 184 42.12 66.96 10.40
C ARG A 184 43.49 67.64 10.58
N ILE A 185 44.57 67.03 10.10
CA ILE A 185 45.91 67.64 10.13
C ILE A 185 45.93 68.90 9.25
N ARG A 186 45.34 68.84 8.06
CA ARG A 186 45.22 69.99 7.17
C ARG A 186 44.41 71.12 7.80
N LEU A 187 43.28 70.80 8.44
CA LEU A 187 42.48 71.77 9.19
C LEU A 187 43.31 72.46 10.25
N ARG A 188 44.00 71.71 11.13
CA ARG A 188 44.88 72.28 12.17
C ARG A 188 45.98 73.17 11.59
N HIS A 189 46.59 72.75 10.48
CA HIS A 189 47.61 73.55 9.81
C HIS A 189 47.03 74.85 9.22
N MET A 190 45.84 74.79 8.61
CA MET A 190 45.15 75.96 8.07
C MET A 190 44.63 76.88 9.17
N GLU A 191 44.15 76.34 10.30
CA GLU A 191 43.78 77.07 11.51
C GLU A 191 45.00 77.83 12.04
N ALA A 192 46.12 77.15 12.27
CA ALA A 192 47.37 77.79 12.71
C ALA A 192 47.91 78.81 11.69
N TYR A 193 47.72 78.57 10.39
CA TYR A 193 48.06 79.52 9.33
C TYR A 193 47.23 80.81 9.42
N CYS A 194 45.93 80.69 9.69
CA CYS A 194 44.99 81.81 9.82
C CYS A 194 45.09 82.52 11.18
N ASP A 195 45.37 81.80 12.27
CA ASP A 195 45.50 82.32 13.64
C ASP A 195 46.82 83.07 13.87
N GLY A 196 47.86 82.82 13.07
CA GLY A 196 49.16 83.50 13.12
C GLY A 196 49.13 85.00 12.72
N LEU A 197 47.95 85.60 12.58
CA LEU A 197 47.76 87.02 12.34
C LEU A 197 48.26 87.85 13.55
N GLY A 198 49.48 88.38 13.44
CA GLY A 198 50.02 89.39 14.37
C GLY A 198 51.16 88.94 15.29
N GLN A 199 51.61 87.68 15.25
CA GLN A 199 52.85 87.26 15.91
C GLN A 199 54.04 87.52 14.97
N LYS A 200 54.92 88.46 15.35
CA LYS A 200 56.22 88.68 14.69
C LYS A 200 57.29 87.77 15.32
N PRO A 201 57.91 86.83 14.57
CA PRO A 201 59.14 86.19 14.99
C PRO A 201 60.32 86.88 14.28
N ASP A 202 61.05 87.73 15.01
CA ASP A 202 62.30 88.42 14.64
C ASP A 202 62.33 89.27 13.33
N ASP A 203 63.17 90.30 13.37
CA ASP A 203 63.03 91.59 12.70
C ASP A 203 63.41 91.64 11.20
N ASP A 204 63.47 90.51 10.49
CA ASP A 204 63.96 90.48 9.09
C ASP A 204 63.15 89.59 8.11
N THR A 205 61.92 89.17 8.47
CA THR A 205 61.01 88.50 7.51
C THR A 205 59.69 89.28 7.29
N PRO A 206 59.18 89.36 6.04
CA PRO A 206 57.97 90.12 5.71
C PRO A 206 56.71 89.56 6.40
N ALA A 207 55.84 90.46 6.85
CA ALA A 207 54.60 90.13 7.56
C ALA A 207 53.66 89.26 6.72
N ARG A 208 53.16 88.18 7.32
CA ARG A 208 52.28 87.18 6.69
C ARG A 208 50.87 87.73 6.49
N VAL A 209 50.33 87.70 5.26
CA VAL A 209 48.98 88.18 4.90
C VAL A 209 48.07 87.01 4.57
N VAL A 210 47.02 86.81 5.37
CA VAL A 210 45.94 85.84 5.10
C VAL A 210 44.95 86.46 4.11
N THR A 211 44.61 85.76 3.03
CA THR A 211 43.68 86.23 2.00
C THR A 211 42.25 85.75 2.27
N GLU A 212 41.25 86.45 1.71
CA GLU A 212 39.83 86.01 1.77
C GLU A 212 39.64 84.60 1.15
N ARG A 213 40.50 84.24 0.20
CA ARG A 213 40.55 82.91 -0.40
C ARG A 213 40.93 81.84 0.62
N ASP A 214 41.92 82.10 1.48
CA ASP A 214 42.39 81.16 2.51
C ASP A 214 41.28 80.86 3.55
N LEU A 215 40.48 81.87 3.91
CA LEU A 215 39.32 81.70 4.79
C LEU A 215 38.19 80.89 4.15
N ARG A 216 37.94 81.07 2.84
CA ARG A 216 36.98 80.23 2.10
C ARG A 216 37.46 78.79 2.02
N GLU A 217 38.75 78.58 1.77
CA GLU A 217 39.37 77.25 1.74
C GLU A 217 39.28 76.56 3.11
N LEU A 218 39.48 77.29 4.23
CA LEU A 218 39.26 76.79 5.59
C LEU A 218 37.79 76.37 5.82
N GLY A 219 36.83 77.21 5.43
CA GLY A 219 35.40 76.88 5.51
C GLY A 219 35.01 75.65 4.68
N GLN A 220 35.64 75.45 3.51
CA GLN A 220 35.47 74.24 2.72
C GLN A 220 36.00 73.00 3.46
N GLN A 221 37.15 73.08 4.14
CA GLN A 221 37.69 71.96 4.91
C GLN A 221 36.81 71.55 6.09
N TYR A 222 36.18 72.50 6.79
CA TYR A 222 35.22 72.18 7.86
C TYR A 222 33.97 71.48 7.34
N ASN A 223 33.45 71.93 6.20
CA ASN A 223 32.31 71.27 5.57
C ASN A 223 32.65 69.84 5.13
N LEU A 224 33.87 69.62 4.65
CA LEU A 224 34.37 68.29 4.35
C LEU A 224 34.40 67.43 5.62
N GLU A 225 35.08 67.85 6.68
CA GLU A 225 35.19 67.11 7.94
C GLU A 225 33.81 66.73 8.51
N LYS A 226 32.86 67.66 8.51
CA LYS A 226 31.51 67.45 9.02
C LYS A 226 30.76 66.35 8.24
N ASN A 227 30.96 66.27 6.94
CA ASN A 227 30.28 65.30 6.06
C ASN A 227 31.05 63.97 5.92
N MET A 228 32.32 63.89 6.32
CA MET A 228 33.15 62.69 6.15
C MET A 228 32.52 61.44 6.76
N LYS A 229 31.98 61.53 7.98
CA LYS A 229 31.39 60.37 8.67
C LYS A 229 30.23 59.74 7.90
N GLN A 230 29.33 60.57 7.34
CA GLN A 230 28.20 60.09 6.55
C GLN A 230 28.66 59.48 5.21
N LEU A 231 29.62 60.11 4.54
CA LEU A 231 30.20 59.60 3.29
C LEU A 231 30.95 58.28 3.50
N HIS A 232 31.73 58.16 4.57
CA HIS A 232 32.45 56.95 4.96
C HIS A 232 31.46 55.81 5.23
N GLN A 233 30.41 56.08 6.00
CA GLN A 233 29.37 55.10 6.30
C GLN A 233 28.63 54.66 5.03
N ALA A 234 28.24 55.58 4.16
CA ALA A 234 27.59 55.25 2.89
C ALA A 234 28.49 54.38 2.00
N LYS A 235 29.80 54.68 1.94
CA LYS A 235 30.77 53.89 1.16
C LYS A 235 30.93 52.47 1.72
N ILE A 236 30.98 52.30 3.04
CA ILE A 236 31.03 50.99 3.70
C ILE A 236 29.75 50.21 3.42
N ASN A 237 28.57 50.84 3.53
CA ASN A 237 27.28 50.19 3.27
C ASN A 237 27.18 49.67 1.83
N VAL A 238 27.47 50.52 0.83
CA VAL A 238 27.44 50.10 -0.59
C VAL A 238 28.39 48.94 -0.86
N MET A 239 29.55 48.91 -0.20
CA MET A 239 30.50 47.81 -0.31
C MET A 239 29.93 46.53 0.32
N ARG A 240 29.37 46.60 1.53
CA ARG A 240 28.73 45.47 2.22
C ARG A 240 27.54 44.92 1.45
N ASP A 241 26.70 45.76 0.85
CA ASP A 241 25.56 45.31 0.05
C ASP A 241 26.01 44.50 -1.17
N ARG A 242 27.11 44.92 -1.82
CA ARG A 242 27.72 44.15 -2.93
C ARG A 242 28.30 42.82 -2.45
N GLN A 243 28.96 42.81 -1.29
CA GLN A 243 29.51 41.60 -0.69
C GLN A 243 28.41 40.61 -0.29
N ALA A 244 27.33 41.10 0.31
CA ALA A 244 26.17 40.30 0.70
C ALA A 244 25.52 39.64 -0.53
N LYS A 245 25.28 40.41 -1.60
CA LYS A 245 24.75 39.86 -2.85
C LYS A 245 25.66 38.80 -3.47
N ALA A 246 26.98 39.02 -3.46
CA ALA A 246 27.94 38.05 -3.98
C ALA A 246 27.97 36.75 -3.16
N LEU A 247 27.76 36.83 -1.84
CA LEU A 247 27.64 35.67 -0.95
C LEU A 247 26.32 34.93 -1.20
N GLU A 248 25.21 35.65 -1.31
CA GLU A 248 23.89 35.09 -1.63
C GLU A 248 23.92 34.30 -2.96
N GLU A 249 24.43 34.90 -4.04
CA GLU A 249 24.58 34.23 -5.34
C GLU A 249 25.50 33.00 -5.28
N LEU A 250 26.48 32.97 -4.38
CA LEU A 250 27.34 31.80 -4.17
C LEU A 250 26.57 30.69 -3.46
N LEU A 251 25.85 31.01 -2.40
CA LEU A 251 25.08 30.05 -1.62
C LEU A 251 23.95 29.43 -2.44
N GLU A 252 23.24 30.22 -3.26
CA GLU A 252 22.20 29.72 -4.17
C GLU A 252 22.75 28.71 -5.20
N ARG A 253 23.94 29.00 -5.76
CA ARG A 253 24.63 28.07 -6.68
C ARG A 253 25.01 26.77 -5.97
N GLN A 254 25.58 26.89 -4.77
CA GLN A 254 25.96 25.76 -3.94
C GLN A 254 24.75 24.91 -3.53
N GLU A 255 23.63 25.53 -3.20
CA GLU A 255 22.37 24.85 -2.88
C GLU A 255 21.83 24.11 -4.10
N SER A 256 21.79 24.75 -5.26
CA SER A 256 21.35 24.12 -6.52
C SER A 256 22.21 22.91 -6.89
N GLU A 257 23.53 22.99 -6.68
CA GLU A 257 24.44 21.86 -6.89
C GLU A 257 24.18 20.72 -5.91
N MET A 258 23.94 21.03 -4.63
CA MET A 258 23.56 20.05 -3.60
C MET A 258 22.24 19.36 -3.94
N GLN A 259 21.22 20.11 -4.34
CA GLN A 259 19.91 19.58 -4.75
C GLN A 259 20.06 18.60 -5.92
N ARG A 260 20.79 18.98 -6.97
CA ARG A 260 21.06 18.09 -8.12
C ARG A 260 21.79 16.82 -7.72
N ALA A 261 22.76 16.93 -6.80
CA ALA A 261 23.47 15.76 -6.28
C ALA A 261 22.54 14.84 -5.48
N THR A 262 21.68 15.38 -4.62
CA THR A 262 20.71 14.60 -3.84
C THR A 262 19.66 13.94 -4.74
N GLU A 263 19.15 14.64 -5.76
CA GLU A 263 18.22 14.06 -6.74
C GLU A 263 18.85 12.92 -7.54
N LYS A 264 20.11 13.10 -7.95
CA LYS A 264 20.86 12.05 -8.64
C LYS A 264 21.03 10.82 -7.74
N ASN A 265 21.40 11.03 -6.48
CA ASN A 265 21.55 9.95 -5.51
C ASN A 265 20.21 9.23 -5.25
N SER A 266 19.09 9.96 -5.13
CA SER A 266 17.74 9.39 -5.00
C SER A 266 17.40 8.48 -6.18
N LYS A 267 17.62 8.96 -7.41
CA LYS A 267 17.37 8.17 -8.63
C LYS A 267 18.22 6.91 -8.70
N GLU A 268 19.48 6.98 -8.27
CA GLU A 268 20.36 5.81 -8.20
C GLU A 268 19.86 4.80 -7.14
N MET A 269 19.40 5.27 -5.99
CA MET A 269 18.79 4.42 -4.95
C MET A 269 17.51 3.74 -5.45
N GLU A 270 16.58 4.52 -6.04
CA GLU A 270 15.34 4.01 -6.62
C GLU A 270 15.59 2.94 -7.70
N CYS A 271 16.61 3.14 -8.54
CA CYS A 271 17.02 2.16 -9.54
C CYS A 271 17.46 0.84 -8.90
N VAL A 272 18.30 0.90 -7.86
CA VAL A 272 18.72 -0.31 -7.11
C VAL A 272 17.53 -0.96 -6.42
N GLU A 273 16.64 -0.19 -5.81
CA GLU A 273 15.43 -0.72 -5.17
C GLU A 273 14.51 -1.43 -6.16
N SER A 274 14.31 -0.87 -7.34
CA SER A 274 13.55 -1.51 -8.42
C SER A 274 14.18 -2.85 -8.80
N THR A 275 15.51 -2.89 -9.02
CA THR A 275 16.17 -4.16 -9.35
C THR A 275 16.08 -5.20 -8.22
N CYS A 276 16.11 -4.77 -6.95
CA CYS A 276 15.92 -5.66 -5.81
C CYS A 276 14.50 -6.23 -5.78
N ALA A 277 13.49 -5.40 -6.02
CA ALA A 277 12.09 -5.82 -6.09
C ALA A 277 11.85 -6.81 -7.24
N ASP A 278 12.41 -6.55 -8.42
CA ASP A 278 12.33 -7.48 -9.57
C ASP A 278 12.98 -8.84 -9.23
N GLU A 279 14.13 -8.83 -8.54
CA GLU A 279 14.78 -10.06 -8.07
C GLU A 279 13.95 -10.81 -7.01
N GLU A 280 13.28 -10.10 -6.11
CA GLU A 280 12.35 -10.66 -5.13
C GLU A 280 11.16 -11.34 -5.80
N ASP A 281 10.50 -10.63 -6.72
CA ASP A 281 9.34 -11.13 -7.45
C ASP A 281 9.68 -12.35 -8.30
N THR A 282 10.82 -12.32 -9.00
CA THR A 282 11.28 -13.47 -9.78
C THR A 282 11.60 -14.67 -8.89
N LEU A 283 12.20 -14.46 -7.72
CA LEU A 283 12.47 -15.52 -6.76
C LEU A 283 11.17 -16.14 -6.22
N LEU A 284 10.20 -15.31 -5.83
CA LEU A 284 8.88 -15.75 -5.36
C LEU A 284 8.10 -16.50 -6.45
N ALA A 285 8.15 -16.03 -7.70
CA ALA A 285 7.55 -16.71 -8.83
C ALA A 285 8.17 -18.10 -9.06
N VAL A 286 9.50 -18.22 -8.99
CA VAL A 286 10.19 -19.53 -9.11
C VAL A 286 9.81 -20.46 -7.97
N PHE A 287 9.74 -19.97 -6.72
CA PHE A 287 9.36 -20.79 -5.57
C PHE A 287 7.90 -21.24 -5.64
N SER A 288 6.97 -20.35 -5.98
CA SER A 288 5.55 -20.69 -6.14
C SER A 288 5.35 -21.73 -7.25
N GLN A 289 6.04 -21.59 -8.39
CA GLN A 289 6.01 -22.57 -9.47
C GLN A 289 6.56 -23.94 -9.01
N ARG A 290 7.69 -23.96 -8.30
CA ARG A 290 8.28 -25.21 -7.78
C ARG A 290 7.39 -25.86 -6.72
N LYS A 291 6.77 -25.09 -5.82
CA LYS A 291 5.77 -25.57 -4.85
C LYS A 291 4.60 -26.23 -5.57
N ALA A 292 4.06 -25.59 -6.60
CA ALA A 292 2.96 -26.15 -7.40
C ALA A 292 3.36 -27.45 -8.12
N GLN A 293 4.58 -27.52 -8.68
CA GLN A 293 5.10 -28.73 -9.31
C GLN A 293 5.28 -29.87 -8.31
N LEU A 294 5.82 -29.59 -7.12
CA LEU A 294 5.97 -30.58 -6.05
C LEU A 294 4.62 -31.10 -5.57
N THR A 295 3.63 -30.21 -5.33
CA THR A 295 2.28 -30.62 -4.96
C THR A 295 1.64 -31.53 -6.01
N ARG A 296 1.78 -31.20 -7.30
CA ARG A 296 1.30 -32.06 -8.40
C ARG A 296 2.00 -33.41 -8.40
N ARG A 297 3.33 -33.44 -8.25
CA ARG A 297 4.12 -34.67 -8.19
C ARG A 297 3.70 -35.55 -7.00
N TRP A 298 3.48 -34.96 -5.84
CA TRP A 298 2.99 -35.67 -4.65
C TRP A 298 1.60 -36.25 -4.87
N GLY A 299 0.68 -35.49 -5.49
CA GLY A 299 -0.65 -35.95 -5.87
C GLY A 299 -0.59 -37.16 -6.81
N ILE A 300 0.18 -37.08 -7.89
CA ILE A 300 0.36 -38.20 -8.83
C ILE A 300 0.93 -39.44 -8.12
N ARG A 301 1.94 -39.28 -7.26
CA ARG A 301 2.54 -40.41 -6.53
C ARG A 301 1.56 -41.05 -5.55
N ILE A 302 0.70 -40.26 -4.92
CA ILE A 302 -0.41 -40.77 -4.09
C ILE A 302 -1.41 -41.54 -4.94
N GLU A 303 -1.83 -41.00 -6.08
CA GLU A 303 -2.79 -41.67 -6.98
C GLU A 303 -2.26 -43.00 -7.52
N ILE A 304 -0.97 -43.05 -7.89
CA ILE A 304 -0.31 -44.29 -8.34
C ILE A 304 -0.35 -45.33 -7.22
N LEU A 305 0.10 -44.97 -6.01
CA LEU A 305 0.13 -45.89 -4.88
C LEU A 305 -1.28 -46.38 -4.48
N LEU A 306 -2.29 -45.49 -4.53
CA LEU A 306 -3.68 -45.89 -4.31
C LEU A 306 -4.15 -46.91 -5.35
N LYS A 307 -3.87 -46.69 -6.64
CA LYS A 307 -4.24 -47.65 -7.70
C LYS A 307 -3.51 -48.99 -7.56
N GLU A 308 -2.23 -48.97 -7.19
CA GLU A 308 -1.45 -50.18 -6.93
C GLU A 308 -2.06 -50.98 -5.77
N LEU A 309 -2.40 -50.31 -4.66
CA LEU A 309 -3.06 -50.91 -3.50
C LEU A 309 -4.46 -51.45 -3.81
N GLU A 310 -5.27 -50.72 -4.58
CA GLU A 310 -6.59 -51.16 -5.04
C GLU A 310 -6.47 -52.41 -5.92
N SER A 311 -5.49 -52.45 -6.84
CA SER A 311 -5.24 -53.62 -7.69
C SER A 311 -4.76 -54.85 -6.92
N ALA A 312 -3.97 -54.66 -5.86
CA ALA A 312 -3.44 -55.74 -5.04
C ALA A 312 -4.47 -56.31 -4.05
N THR A 313 -5.33 -55.46 -3.50
CA THR A 313 -6.26 -55.83 -2.42
C THR A 313 -7.72 -55.97 -2.87
N ASN A 314 -8.08 -55.52 -4.07
CA ASN A 314 -9.45 -55.41 -4.60
C ASN A 314 -10.41 -54.60 -3.69
N LEU A 315 -9.88 -53.79 -2.77
CA LEU A 315 -10.63 -52.93 -1.86
C LEU A 315 -10.42 -51.47 -2.25
N LYS A 316 -11.47 -50.65 -2.14
CA LYS A 316 -11.37 -49.21 -2.39
C LYS A 316 -10.70 -48.49 -1.23
N TYR A 317 -9.84 -47.53 -1.56
CA TYR A 317 -9.21 -46.62 -0.61
C TYR A 317 -9.78 -45.21 -0.75
N ALA A 318 -9.83 -44.46 0.35
CA ALA A 318 -10.24 -43.06 0.30
C ALA A 318 -9.14 -42.18 -0.31
N PRO A 319 -9.50 -41.16 -1.12
CA PRO A 319 -8.54 -40.23 -1.71
C PRO A 319 -7.80 -39.45 -0.62
N ILE A 320 -6.48 -39.29 -0.81
CA ILE A 320 -5.61 -38.54 0.08
C ILE A 320 -5.18 -37.25 -0.60
N ASN A 321 -5.33 -36.13 0.11
CA ASN A 321 -4.72 -34.87 -0.31
C ASN A 321 -3.21 -34.87 -0.03
N PRO A 322 -2.39 -34.29 -0.91
CA PRO A 322 -0.97 -34.08 -0.65
C PRO A 322 -0.78 -33.14 0.56
N PRO A 323 0.42 -33.16 1.20
CA PRO A 323 0.76 -32.23 2.27
C PRO A 323 0.50 -30.79 1.84
N GLN A 324 -0.19 -30.04 2.70
CA GLN A 324 -0.44 -28.62 2.47
C GLN A 324 0.78 -27.81 2.87
N TRP A 325 1.17 -26.87 2.02
CA TRP A 325 2.18 -25.89 2.38
C TRP A 325 1.65 -25.05 3.56
N PRO A 326 2.47 -24.80 4.61
CA PRO A 326 2.11 -23.85 5.64
C PRO A 326 1.75 -22.52 4.98
N GLN A 327 0.63 -21.94 5.42
CA GLN A 327 0.36 -20.55 5.08
C GLN A 327 1.45 -19.72 5.76
N GLU A 328 2.05 -18.80 5.02
CA GLU A 328 2.92 -17.78 5.59
C GLU A 328 2.03 -16.93 6.51
N THR A 329 1.93 -17.32 7.78
CA THR A 329 1.38 -16.45 8.81
C THR A 329 2.49 -15.46 9.14
N ASP A 330 2.27 -14.21 8.73
CA ASP A 330 3.18 -13.06 8.88
C ASP A 330 3.65 -12.79 10.33
N SER A 331 3.21 -13.57 11.31
CA SER A 331 3.48 -13.35 12.73
C SER A 331 4.82 -13.90 13.25
N GLU A 332 5.43 -14.90 12.60
CA GLU A 332 6.66 -15.53 13.11
C GLU A 332 7.94 -15.10 12.39
N ASP A 333 7.86 -14.74 11.11
CA ASP A 333 9.04 -14.28 10.35
C ASP A 333 9.40 -12.80 10.67
N ASP A 334 8.45 -11.98 11.12
CA ASP A 334 8.70 -10.62 11.65
C ASP A 334 9.45 -10.63 13.00
N ALA A 335 9.18 -11.65 13.83
CA ALA A 335 9.86 -11.81 15.12
C ALA A 335 11.34 -12.24 14.97
N LEU A 336 11.67 -13.00 13.92
CA LEU A 336 13.04 -13.42 13.63
C LEU A 336 13.90 -12.31 13.01
N LEU A 337 13.29 -11.37 12.29
CA LEU A 337 13.97 -10.17 11.80
C LEU A 337 14.10 -9.08 12.87
N ALA A 338 13.16 -8.99 13.81
CA ALA A 338 13.24 -8.06 14.95
C ALA A 338 14.17 -8.55 16.08
N GLY A 339 14.39 -9.87 16.23
CA GLY A 339 15.15 -10.46 17.33
C GLY A 339 16.67 -10.61 17.13
N MET A 340 17.22 -10.16 16.00
CA MET A 340 18.68 -10.20 15.73
C MET A 340 19.32 -8.81 15.66
N GLY A 341 18.67 -7.83 16.30
CA GLY A 341 19.16 -6.46 16.48
C GLY A 341 19.50 -6.12 17.94
N GLU A 342 19.89 -7.10 18.75
CA GLU A 342 20.51 -6.90 20.08
C GLU A 342 21.96 -7.40 20.10
#